data_AF-A0A6J6RZ93-F1
#
_entry.id   AF-A0A6J6RZ93-F1
#
_cell.length_a   1.000
_cell.length_b   1.000
_cell.length_c   1.000
_cell.angle_alpha   90.00
_cell.angle_beta   90.00
_cell.angle_gamma   90.00
#
_symmetry.space_group_name_H-M   'P 1'
#
loop_
_entity.id
_entity.type
_entity.pdbx_description
1 polymer ?
#
loop_
_entity_poly.entity_id
_entity_poly.type
_entity_poly.pdbx_seq_one_letter_code
_entity_poly.pdbx_strand_id
1 'polypeptide(L)'
;MKLTLRYSELRKLLAPVIPHASTDDNLPVLCTIPVAVCGDYVVAQATNRFTAAFQRIVPATGIPKAGFETRIRRADATRALTLLRPSRGSDPEIVWSVDHVGRMRFKAAEGGLAIGLAEIDLTMVAPTISGGETDNYPNLSKLLPTTFDDACPEAGFNIEYLGYFRTALDANFLSGARYQGLQIRMGAKNKPLIVAAGPDFIGVIMPRRPTDDRSGRDLPGVPEFVNGWANTIPVVTYAAPPAEVGV
;
A
#
# COMPACT_ATOMS: atom_id res chain seq x y z
N MET A 1 19.96 -7.27 9.50
CA MET A 1 18.66 -7.24 10.21
C MET A 1 17.73 -8.32 9.67
N LYS A 2 16.76 -8.80 10.46
CA LYS A 2 15.85 -9.89 10.07
C LYS A 2 14.42 -9.60 10.56
N LEU A 3 13.44 -9.96 9.75
CA LEU A 3 12.01 -9.93 10.02
C LEU A 3 11.41 -11.26 9.56
N THR A 4 10.66 -11.94 10.41
CA THR A 4 9.97 -13.18 10.07
C THR A 4 8.49 -12.90 9.93
N LEU A 5 7.88 -13.26 8.80
CA LEU A 5 6.44 -13.13 8.53
C LEU A 5 5.92 -14.44 7.98
N ARG A 6 4.64 -14.75 8.16
CA ARG A 6 3.98 -15.74 7.30
C ARG A 6 3.80 -15.22 5.89
N TYR A 7 3.64 -16.09 4.90
CA TYR A 7 3.38 -15.65 3.52
C TYR A 7 2.11 -14.80 3.44
N SER A 8 1.04 -15.18 4.13
CA SER A 8 -0.21 -14.41 4.19
C SER A 8 0.02 -12.98 4.70
N GLU A 9 0.87 -12.82 5.71
CA GLU A 9 1.27 -11.53 6.28
C GLU A 9 2.15 -10.72 5.33
N LEU A 10 3.16 -11.35 4.70
CA LEU A 10 3.99 -10.70 3.68
C LEU A 10 3.14 -10.20 2.50
N ARG A 11 2.19 -11.03 2.05
CA ARG A 11 1.25 -10.65 1.00
C ARG A 11 0.31 -9.55 1.46
N LYS A 12 -0.25 -9.63 2.67
CA LYS A 12 -1.11 -8.58 3.26
C LYS A 12 -0.36 -7.26 3.35
N LEU A 13 0.93 -7.28 3.66
CA LEU A 13 1.80 -6.10 3.75
C LEU A 13 2.13 -5.48 2.39
N LEU A 14 2.61 -6.29 1.42
CA LEU A 14 3.17 -5.76 0.17
C LEU A 14 2.15 -5.60 -0.95
N ALA A 15 1.22 -6.55 -1.11
CA ALA A 15 0.32 -6.56 -2.26
C ALA A 15 -0.54 -5.28 -2.37
N PRO A 16 -1.04 -4.69 -1.27
CA PRO A 16 -1.81 -3.43 -1.34
C PRO A 16 -1.00 -2.20 -1.78
N VAL A 17 0.32 -2.18 -1.53
CA VAL A 17 1.16 -0.99 -1.81
C VAL A 17 1.87 -1.05 -3.16
N ILE A 18 2.12 -2.25 -3.70
CA ILE A 18 2.79 -2.46 -5.01
C ILE A 18 2.18 -1.63 -6.16
N PRO A 19 0.84 -1.54 -6.32
CA PRO A 19 0.23 -0.73 -7.38
C PRO A 19 0.58 0.76 -7.31
N HIS A 20 0.92 1.25 -6.12
CA HIS A 20 1.21 2.65 -5.86
C HIS A 20 2.69 2.99 -6.02
N ALA A 21 3.59 2.01 -6.16
CA ALA A 21 4.99 2.30 -6.45
C ALA A 21 5.16 2.69 -7.93
N SER A 22 6.04 3.65 -8.20
CA SER A 22 6.31 4.15 -9.55
C SER A 22 6.92 3.07 -10.46
N THR A 23 6.75 3.25 -11.77
CA THR A 23 7.47 2.55 -12.83
C THR A 23 8.38 3.48 -13.64
N ASP A 24 8.49 4.73 -13.21
CA ASP A 24 9.30 5.76 -13.84
C ASP A 24 10.75 5.66 -13.36
N ASP A 25 11.61 5.10 -14.21
CA ASP A 25 13.03 4.87 -13.89
C ASP A 25 13.82 6.18 -13.74
N ASN A 26 13.27 7.34 -14.14
CA ASN A 26 13.87 8.65 -13.86
C ASN A 26 13.74 9.07 -12.38
N LEU A 27 12.84 8.42 -11.63
CA LEU A 27 12.63 8.63 -10.20
C LEU A 27 12.78 7.29 -9.46
N PRO A 28 13.98 6.68 -9.46
CA PRO A 28 14.19 5.32 -8.99
C PRO A 28 13.80 5.12 -7.52
N VAL A 29 13.90 6.17 -6.70
CA VAL A 29 13.44 6.15 -5.31
C VAL A 29 11.95 5.82 -5.18
N LEU A 30 11.11 6.31 -6.10
CA LEU A 30 9.67 6.05 -6.11
C LEU A 30 9.31 4.66 -6.65
N CYS A 31 10.25 4.00 -7.34
CA CYS A 31 10.12 2.60 -7.76
C CYS A 31 10.38 1.62 -6.60
N THR A 32 10.55 2.11 -5.38
CA THR A 32 10.80 1.32 -4.18
C THR A 32 9.64 1.40 -3.19
N ILE A 33 9.56 0.38 -2.34
CA ILE A 33 8.58 0.23 -1.26
C ILE A 33 9.39 0.20 0.03
N PRO A 34 9.45 1.32 0.79
CA PRO A 34 9.98 1.32 2.13
C PRO A 34 9.16 0.42 3.04
N VAL A 35 9.85 -0.40 3.83
CA VAL A 35 9.27 -1.24 4.86
C VAL A 35 10.04 -1.01 6.16
N ALA A 36 9.32 -0.71 7.23
CA ALA A 36 9.91 -0.45 8.54
C ALA A 36 9.06 -1.04 9.67
N VAL A 37 9.73 -1.36 10.76
CA VAL A 37 9.09 -1.64 12.05
C VAL A 37 8.84 -0.32 12.78
N CYS A 38 7.59 -0.09 13.17
CA CYS A 38 7.15 1.08 13.92
C CYS A 38 6.30 0.63 15.12
N GLY A 39 6.93 0.55 16.30
CA GLY A 39 6.28 -0.03 17.49
C GLY A 39 5.92 -1.50 17.26
N ASP A 40 4.65 -1.84 17.47
CA ASP A 40 4.14 -3.21 17.29
C ASP A 40 3.77 -3.56 15.84
N TYR A 41 4.00 -2.64 14.91
CA TYR A 41 3.59 -2.78 13.52
C TYR A 41 4.78 -2.91 12.57
N VAL A 42 4.57 -3.68 11.50
CA VAL A 42 5.36 -3.55 10.27
C VAL A 42 4.56 -2.73 9.29
N VAL A 43 5.15 -1.67 8.77
CA VAL A 43 4.52 -0.73 7.83
C VAL A 43 5.25 -0.78 6.50
N ALA A 44 4.48 -0.88 5.42
CA ALA A 44 4.94 -0.69 4.06
C ALA A 44 4.25 0.54 3.45
N GLN A 45 4.99 1.28 2.63
CA GLN A 45 4.43 2.45 1.94
C GLN A 45 4.92 2.54 0.50
N ALA A 46 4.13 3.18 -0.36
CA ALA A 46 4.49 3.40 -1.76
C ALA A 46 3.82 4.66 -2.32
N THR A 47 4.44 5.33 -3.29
CA THR A 47 3.83 6.42 -4.07
C THR A 47 4.38 6.48 -5.50
N ASN A 48 3.54 6.95 -6.41
CA ASN A 48 3.85 7.20 -7.82
C ASN A 48 3.57 8.66 -8.21
N ARG A 49 3.58 9.58 -7.23
CA ARG A 49 3.20 11.01 -7.32
C ARG A 49 1.71 11.28 -7.49
N PHE A 50 0.95 10.35 -8.06
CA PHE A 50 -0.50 10.52 -8.27
C PHE A 50 -1.32 9.80 -7.22
N THR A 51 -0.78 8.73 -6.66
CA THR A 51 -1.37 7.95 -5.60
C THR A 51 -0.32 7.61 -4.56
N ALA A 52 -0.76 7.34 -3.34
CA ALA A 52 0.09 6.76 -2.30
C ALA A 52 -0.69 5.71 -1.51
N ALA A 53 0.02 4.81 -0.85
CA ALA A 53 -0.56 3.83 0.04
C ALA A 53 0.34 3.54 1.24
N PHE A 54 -0.32 3.23 2.34
CA PHE A 54 0.24 2.76 3.60
C PHE A 54 -0.50 1.50 3.99
N GLN A 55 0.23 0.45 4.26
CA GLN A 55 -0.30 -0.79 4.81
C GLN A 55 0.49 -1.12 6.06
N ARG A 56 -0.22 -1.42 7.15
CA ARG A 56 0.39 -1.97 8.36
C ARG A 56 -0.11 -3.38 8.63
N ILE A 57 0.69 -4.15 9.36
CA ILE A 57 0.29 -5.43 9.93
C ILE A 57 0.88 -5.56 11.34
N VAL A 58 0.28 -6.42 12.15
CA VAL A 58 0.88 -6.95 13.39
C VAL A 58 1.32 -8.38 13.08
N PRO A 59 2.64 -8.68 13.01
CA PRO A 59 3.11 -10.04 12.75
C PRO A 59 2.76 -10.98 13.90
N ALA A 60 2.23 -12.16 13.58
CA ALA A 60 1.96 -13.22 14.55
C ALA A 60 3.23 -13.78 15.21
N THR A 61 4.36 -13.68 14.50
CA THR A 61 5.71 -14.03 14.94
C THR A 61 6.36 -12.98 15.86
N GLY A 62 5.71 -11.82 16.02
CA GLY A 62 6.22 -10.69 16.78
C GLY A 62 7.18 -9.79 16.00
N ILE A 63 7.63 -8.72 16.66
CA ILE A 63 8.48 -7.69 16.08
C ILE A 63 9.95 -7.90 16.50
N PRO A 64 10.94 -7.72 15.60
CA PRO A 64 12.35 -7.83 15.96
C PRO A 64 12.79 -6.70 16.92
N LYS A 65 13.43 -7.08 18.04
CA LYS A 65 13.95 -6.11 19.04
C LYS A 65 14.99 -5.14 18.49
N ALA A 66 15.76 -5.56 17.49
CA ALA A 66 16.80 -4.73 16.88
C ALA A 66 16.24 -3.71 15.87
N GLY A 67 14.92 -3.64 15.70
CA GLY A 67 14.29 -2.90 14.61
C GLY A 67 14.50 -3.59 13.25
N PHE A 68 13.83 -3.04 12.24
CA PHE A 68 13.98 -3.47 10.85
C PHE A 68 13.55 -2.32 9.95
N GLU A 69 14.41 -1.94 9.01
CA GLU A 69 14.08 -0.95 7.99
C GLU A 69 14.75 -1.36 6.68
N THR A 70 14.01 -1.31 5.58
CA THR A 70 14.52 -1.66 4.26
C THR A 70 13.71 -1.01 3.16
N ARG A 71 14.20 -1.12 1.92
CA ARG A 71 13.47 -0.75 0.72
C ARG A 71 13.57 -1.89 -0.28
N ILE A 72 12.43 -2.28 -0.84
CA ILE A 72 12.37 -3.29 -1.90
C ILE A 72 11.92 -2.64 -3.21
N ARG A 73 12.56 -2.97 -4.34
CA ARG A 73 12.06 -2.49 -5.64
C ARG A 73 10.69 -3.08 -5.92
N ARG A 74 9.82 -2.32 -6.58
CA ARG A 74 8.49 -2.78 -6.99
C ARG A 74 8.54 -4.12 -7.74
N ALA A 75 9.42 -4.23 -8.73
CA ALA A 75 9.58 -5.45 -9.52
C ALA A 75 10.00 -6.65 -8.65
N ASP A 76 10.84 -6.39 -7.67
CA ASP A 76 11.36 -7.40 -6.75
C ASP A 76 10.27 -7.87 -5.76
N ALA A 77 9.49 -6.94 -5.21
CA ALA A 77 8.34 -7.28 -4.36
C ALA A 77 7.31 -8.14 -5.13
N THR A 78 6.97 -7.76 -6.37
CA THR A 78 6.08 -8.56 -7.22
C THR A 78 6.65 -9.94 -7.50
N ARG A 79 7.96 -10.05 -7.77
CA ARG A 79 8.63 -11.32 -8.01
C ARG A 79 8.64 -12.19 -6.75
N ALA A 80 8.91 -11.62 -5.58
CA ALA A 80 8.88 -12.34 -4.31
C ALA A 80 7.49 -12.94 -4.04
N LEU A 81 6.41 -12.18 -4.20
CA LEU A 81 5.05 -12.69 -4.02
C LEU A 81 4.68 -13.77 -5.04
N THR A 82 5.20 -13.68 -6.27
CA THR A 82 4.96 -14.68 -7.32
C THR A 82 5.69 -15.99 -7.03
N LEU A 83 6.96 -15.91 -6.63
CA LEU A 83 7.83 -17.08 -6.44
C LEU A 83 7.60 -17.78 -5.10
N LEU A 84 7.29 -17.02 -4.03
CA LEU A 84 7.05 -17.56 -2.69
C LEU A 84 5.61 -18.02 -2.48
N ARG A 85 4.88 -18.33 -3.56
CA ARG A 85 3.48 -18.73 -3.48
C ARG A 85 3.34 -20.03 -2.66
N PRO A 86 2.46 -20.07 -1.65
CA PRO A 86 2.29 -21.23 -0.81
C PRO A 86 1.63 -22.38 -1.57
N SER A 87 1.91 -23.60 -1.13
CA SER A 87 1.12 -24.77 -1.52
C SER A 87 -0.30 -24.66 -0.97
N ARG A 88 -1.24 -25.44 -1.51
CA ARG A 88 -2.64 -25.35 -1.09
C ARG A 88 -2.78 -25.72 0.39
N GLY A 89 -3.34 -24.79 1.18
CA GLY A 89 -3.59 -25.01 2.61
C GLY A 89 -2.38 -24.78 3.53
N SER A 90 -1.24 -24.33 2.99
CA SER A 90 -0.07 -23.93 3.79
C SER A 90 0.04 -22.42 3.89
N ASP A 91 0.72 -21.96 4.94
CA ASP A 91 1.09 -20.56 5.14
C ASP A 91 2.52 -20.50 5.72
N PRO A 92 3.55 -20.71 4.88
CA PRO A 92 4.92 -20.88 5.34
C PRO A 92 5.48 -19.61 5.97
N GLU A 93 6.37 -19.79 6.92
CA GLU A 93 7.20 -18.70 7.45
C GLU A 93 8.24 -18.28 6.43
N ILE A 94 8.34 -16.97 6.24
CA ILE A 94 9.27 -16.27 5.36
C ILE A 94 10.18 -15.40 6.23
N VAL A 95 11.47 -15.70 6.20
CA VAL A 95 12.51 -14.88 6.81
C VAL A 95 12.98 -13.87 5.78
N TRP A 96 12.63 -12.60 6.01
CA TRP A 96 13.17 -11.46 5.28
C TRP A 96 14.40 -10.93 6.02
N SER A 97 15.56 -11.02 5.40
CA SER A 97 16.81 -10.48 5.93
C SER A 97 17.45 -9.48 5.00
N VAL A 98 18.17 -8.51 5.58
CA VAL A 98 19.03 -7.55 4.87
C VAL A 98 20.42 -7.68 5.48
N ASP A 99 21.41 -8.00 4.64
CA ASP A 99 22.81 -8.08 5.06
C ASP A 99 23.50 -6.71 5.05
N HIS A 100 24.76 -6.68 5.50
CA HIS A 100 25.57 -5.46 5.62
C HIS A 100 26.00 -4.87 4.27
N VAL A 101 25.85 -5.62 3.17
CA VAL A 101 26.09 -5.14 1.81
C VAL A 101 24.78 -4.80 1.08
N GLY A 102 23.66 -4.73 1.80
CA GLY A 102 22.36 -4.34 1.26
C GLY A 102 21.70 -5.43 0.41
N ARG A 103 22.08 -6.70 0.51
CA ARG A 103 21.35 -7.78 -0.14
C ARG A 103 20.14 -8.15 0.71
N MET A 104 18.97 -8.14 0.07
CA MET A 104 17.74 -8.67 0.63
C MET A 104 17.65 -10.14 0.31
N ARG A 105 17.27 -10.93 1.32
CA ARG A 105 17.02 -12.35 1.17
C ARG A 105 15.67 -12.72 1.74
N PHE A 106 14.88 -13.43 0.94
CA PHE A 106 13.69 -14.14 1.41
C PHE A 106 13.98 -15.63 1.45
N LYS A 107 13.84 -16.22 2.64
CA LYS A 107 13.95 -17.67 2.86
C LYS A 107 12.62 -18.21 3.37
N ALA A 108 12.05 -19.18 2.69
CA ALA A 108 10.86 -19.89 3.16
C ALA A 108 11.25 -21.18 3.91
N ALA A 109 10.48 -21.54 4.95
CA ALA A 109 10.63 -22.83 5.63
C ALA A 109 10.24 -24.03 4.73
N GLU A 110 10.80 -25.20 5.03
CA GLU A 110 10.64 -26.40 4.20
C GLU A 110 9.18 -26.86 4.05
N GLY A 111 8.81 -27.27 2.83
CA GLY A 111 7.56 -28.01 2.55
C GLY A 111 6.28 -27.18 2.38
N GLY A 112 6.36 -25.85 2.34
CA GLY A 112 5.18 -24.96 2.26
C GLY A 112 4.96 -24.23 0.93
N LEU A 113 5.79 -24.44 -0.10
CA LEU A 113 5.72 -23.67 -1.35
C LEU A 113 5.18 -24.48 -2.54
N ALA A 114 4.46 -23.81 -3.44
CA ALA A 114 3.86 -24.42 -4.63
C ALA A 114 4.88 -24.97 -5.63
N ILE A 115 6.11 -24.45 -5.63
CA ILE A 115 7.18 -24.87 -6.54
C ILE A 115 7.80 -26.23 -6.10
N GLY A 116 7.37 -26.80 -4.97
CA GLY A 116 7.84 -28.12 -4.51
C GLY A 116 9.31 -28.18 -4.12
N LEU A 117 9.99 -27.02 -4.04
CA LEU A 117 11.36 -26.90 -3.56
C LEU A 117 11.38 -26.96 -2.04
N ALA A 118 12.36 -27.68 -1.49
CA ALA A 118 12.59 -27.76 -0.05
C ALA A 118 12.92 -26.37 0.52
N GLU A 119 13.74 -25.57 -0.15
CA GLU A 119 14.06 -24.21 0.26
C GLU A 119 14.14 -23.30 -0.97
N ILE A 120 13.61 -22.07 -0.85
CA ILE A 120 13.85 -21.00 -1.82
C ILE A 120 14.59 -19.88 -1.11
N ASP A 121 15.77 -19.53 -1.62
CA ASP A 121 16.55 -18.35 -1.25
C ASP A 121 16.49 -17.33 -2.40
N LEU A 122 15.66 -16.30 -2.24
CA LEU A 122 15.60 -15.20 -3.19
C LEU A 122 16.53 -14.09 -2.71
N THR A 123 17.70 -13.98 -3.33
CA THR A 123 18.63 -12.88 -3.08
C THR A 123 18.41 -11.75 -4.09
N MET A 124 18.18 -10.53 -3.59
CA MET A 124 17.89 -9.32 -4.35
C MET A 124 18.80 -8.19 -3.87
N VAL A 125 19.10 -7.22 -4.73
CA VAL A 125 19.92 -6.07 -4.34
C VAL A 125 18.98 -4.99 -3.82
N ALA A 126 19.11 -4.62 -2.53
CA ALA A 126 18.38 -3.46 -2.03
C ALA A 126 18.86 -2.21 -2.79
N PRO A 127 17.95 -1.30 -3.14
CA PRO A 127 18.35 0.02 -3.65
C PRO A 127 19.32 0.64 -2.64
N THR A 128 20.51 1.01 -3.11
CA THR A 128 21.52 1.66 -2.28
C THR A 128 20.91 2.94 -1.71
N ILE A 129 20.89 3.06 -0.39
CA ILE A 129 20.62 4.33 0.30
C ILE A 129 21.96 5.06 0.29
N SER A 130 22.31 5.72 -0.83
CA SER A 130 23.62 6.37 -0.99
C SER A 130 23.74 7.66 -0.16
N GLY A 131 22.70 8.03 0.61
CA GLY A 131 22.70 9.18 1.50
C GLY A 131 22.60 10.53 0.78
N GLY A 132 22.47 10.56 -0.54
CA GLY A 132 22.22 11.78 -1.31
C GLY A 132 20.75 12.24 -1.19
N GLU A 133 20.49 13.54 -1.39
CA GLU A 133 19.12 14.10 -1.35
C GLU A 133 18.15 13.39 -2.31
N THR A 134 18.65 12.89 -3.45
CA THR A 134 17.85 12.13 -4.44
C THR A 134 17.47 10.72 -4.00
N ASP A 135 18.09 10.21 -2.93
CA ASP A 135 17.82 8.88 -2.37
C ASP A 135 16.84 8.94 -1.19
N ASN A 136 16.40 10.13 -0.77
CA ASN A 136 15.42 10.24 0.31
C ASN A 136 14.02 9.94 -0.21
N TYR A 137 13.40 8.91 0.35
CA TYR A 137 12.00 8.62 0.07
C TYR A 137 11.14 9.77 0.57
N PRO A 138 10.14 10.25 -0.20
CA PRO A 138 9.31 11.38 0.22
C PRO A 138 8.59 11.07 1.53
N ASN A 139 8.50 12.07 2.41
CA ASN A 139 7.73 11.93 3.64
C ASN A 139 6.23 12.01 3.34
N LEU A 140 5.61 10.83 3.17
CA LEU A 140 4.21 10.70 2.80
C LEU A 140 3.25 11.09 3.93
N SER A 141 3.68 11.13 5.20
CA SER A 141 2.78 11.52 6.30
C SER A 141 2.29 12.96 6.15
N LYS A 142 3.07 13.81 5.46
CA LYS A 142 2.69 15.19 5.13
C LYS A 142 1.52 15.29 4.14
N LEU A 143 1.15 14.19 3.48
CA LEU A 143 0.00 14.12 2.58
C LEU A 143 -1.31 13.84 3.32
N LEU A 144 -1.22 13.32 4.55
CA LEU A 144 -2.40 12.99 5.33
C LEU A 144 -2.98 14.27 5.95
N PRO A 145 -4.22 14.65 5.61
CA PRO A 145 -4.83 15.84 6.18
C PRO A 145 -5.12 15.62 7.67
N THR A 146 -4.92 16.68 8.47
CA THR A 146 -5.27 16.68 9.89
C THR A 146 -6.76 16.90 10.15
N THR A 147 -7.49 17.40 9.14
CA THR A 147 -8.93 17.66 9.17
C THR A 147 -9.58 17.16 7.89
N PHE A 148 -10.78 16.58 8.01
CA PHE A 148 -11.59 16.14 6.87
C PHE A 148 -12.75 17.11 6.71
N ASP A 149 -13.02 17.53 5.47
CA ASP A 149 -14.17 18.38 5.14
C ASP A 149 -15.22 17.55 4.42
N ASP A 150 -16.49 17.77 4.74
CA ASP A 150 -17.57 16.86 4.35
C ASP A 150 -17.95 16.86 2.87
N ALA A 151 -17.55 17.87 2.09
CA ALA A 151 -17.76 17.87 0.65
C ALA A 151 -16.94 18.97 -0.02
N CYS A 152 -16.07 18.61 -0.96
CA CYS A 152 -15.57 19.57 -1.94
C CYS A 152 -15.87 19.07 -3.37
N PRO A 153 -17.00 19.49 -3.97
CA PRO A 153 -17.43 19.01 -5.29
C PRO A 153 -16.55 19.49 -6.46
N GLU A 154 -15.61 20.42 -6.22
CA GLU A 154 -14.81 21.06 -7.28
C GLU A 154 -13.46 20.37 -7.57
N ALA A 155 -13.10 19.30 -6.86
CA ALA A 155 -11.85 18.59 -7.11
C ALA A 155 -12.05 17.46 -8.15
N GLY A 156 -11.32 17.54 -9.27
CA GLY A 156 -11.28 16.48 -10.28
C GLY A 156 -10.29 15.37 -9.90
N PHE A 157 -10.69 14.11 -10.03
CA PHE A 157 -9.84 12.95 -9.77
C PHE A 157 -9.88 11.98 -10.95
N ASN A 158 -8.78 11.26 -11.21
CA ASN A 158 -8.79 10.19 -12.20
C ASN A 158 -9.38 8.92 -11.58
N ILE A 159 -10.56 8.49 -12.05
CA ILE A 159 -11.26 7.27 -11.61
C ILE A 159 -10.40 6.01 -11.76
N GLU A 160 -9.54 5.95 -12.77
CA GLU A 160 -8.72 4.78 -13.07
C GLU A 160 -7.82 4.39 -11.89
N TYR A 161 -7.41 5.37 -11.07
CA TYR A 161 -6.59 5.13 -9.88
C TYR A 161 -7.32 4.36 -8.79
N LEU A 162 -8.65 4.31 -8.80
CA LEU A 162 -9.39 3.50 -7.85
C LEU A 162 -9.10 2.01 -7.99
N GLY A 163 -8.77 1.54 -9.19
CA GLY A 163 -8.40 0.15 -9.44
C GLY A 163 -7.18 -0.31 -8.63
N TYR A 164 -6.32 0.61 -8.20
CA TYR A 164 -5.12 0.30 -7.41
C TYR A 164 -5.45 -0.16 -5.99
N PHE A 165 -6.60 0.24 -5.44
CA PHE A 165 -7.01 -0.10 -4.07
C PHE A 165 -7.73 -1.44 -3.96
N ARG A 166 -7.98 -2.14 -5.08
CA ARG A 166 -8.67 -3.45 -5.06
C ARG A 166 -7.94 -4.47 -4.20
N THR A 167 -6.62 -4.53 -4.31
CA THR A 167 -5.82 -5.48 -3.52
C THR A 167 -5.83 -5.15 -2.02
N ALA A 168 -5.98 -3.88 -1.67
CA ALA A 168 -6.16 -3.47 -0.27
C ALA A 168 -7.50 -3.94 0.29
N LEU A 169 -8.57 -3.85 -0.51
CA LEU A 169 -9.89 -4.38 -0.14
C LEU A 169 -9.81 -5.89 0.10
N ASP A 170 -9.19 -6.65 -0.81
CA ASP A 170 -9.04 -8.10 -0.67
C ASP A 170 -8.19 -8.48 0.56
N ALA A 171 -7.13 -7.72 0.84
CA ALA A 171 -6.19 -8.01 1.93
C ALA A 171 -6.71 -7.65 3.32
N ASN A 172 -7.60 -6.66 3.42
CA ASN A 172 -8.15 -6.17 4.68
C ASN A 172 -9.62 -6.54 4.86
N PHE A 173 -10.16 -7.37 3.98
CA PHE A 173 -11.50 -7.93 4.13
C PHE A 173 -11.56 -8.79 5.39
N LEU A 174 -12.19 -8.27 6.45
CA LEU A 174 -12.40 -9.03 7.68
C LEU A 174 -13.29 -10.24 7.35
N SER A 175 -12.81 -11.44 7.68
CA SER A 175 -13.57 -12.68 7.54
C SER A 175 -14.82 -12.62 8.43
N GLY A 176 -15.93 -12.14 7.88
CA GLY A 176 -17.21 -11.97 8.58
C GLY A 176 -17.93 -10.67 8.25
N ALA A 177 -17.20 -9.60 7.94
CA ALA A 177 -17.78 -8.34 7.47
C ALA A 177 -17.91 -8.35 5.95
N ARG A 178 -18.80 -9.20 5.43
CA ARG A 178 -19.33 -8.97 4.09
C ARG A 178 -19.82 -7.52 4.10
N TYR A 179 -19.41 -6.68 3.14
CA TYR A 179 -19.88 -5.29 2.95
C TYR A 179 -19.12 -4.15 3.66
N GLN A 180 -17.93 -4.32 4.28
CA GLN A 180 -17.09 -3.15 4.57
C GLN A 180 -16.41 -2.65 3.29
N GLY A 181 -17.06 -1.68 2.65
CA GLY A 181 -16.59 -1.01 1.44
C GLY A 181 -15.32 -0.19 1.63
N LEU A 182 -14.75 0.28 0.53
CA LEU A 182 -13.72 1.33 0.58
C LEU A 182 -14.37 2.61 1.12
N GLN A 183 -13.80 3.15 2.19
CA GLN A 183 -14.21 4.43 2.74
C GLN A 183 -13.44 5.52 2.03
N ILE A 184 -14.16 6.45 1.41
CA ILE A 184 -13.55 7.59 0.72
C ILE A 184 -13.83 8.83 1.55
N ARG A 185 -12.78 9.56 1.90
CA ARG A 185 -12.85 10.83 2.63
C ARG A 185 -12.11 11.90 1.84
N MET A 186 -12.69 13.07 1.76
CA MET A 186 -12.05 14.23 1.15
C MET A 186 -11.40 15.09 2.22
N GLY A 187 -10.24 15.65 1.91
CA GLY A 187 -9.80 16.88 2.57
C GLY A 187 -10.51 18.10 1.99
N ALA A 188 -10.06 19.28 2.42
CA ALA A 188 -10.45 20.56 1.84
C ALA A 188 -10.23 20.65 0.31
N LYS A 189 -10.67 21.76 -0.30
CA LYS A 189 -10.44 22.05 -1.73
C LYS A 189 -8.95 21.85 -2.12
N ASN A 190 -8.72 21.15 -3.24
CA ASN A 190 -7.39 20.80 -3.75
C ASN A 190 -6.54 19.94 -2.80
N LYS A 191 -7.13 19.27 -1.81
CA LYS A 191 -6.44 18.28 -0.98
C LYS A 191 -6.57 16.88 -1.57
N PRO A 192 -5.66 15.96 -1.19
CA PRO A 192 -5.75 14.57 -1.59
C PRO A 192 -7.05 13.91 -1.12
N LEU A 193 -7.57 13.01 -1.94
CA LEU A 193 -8.62 12.07 -1.55
C LEU A 193 -7.99 10.98 -0.69
N ILE A 194 -8.56 10.69 0.47
CA ILE A 194 -8.13 9.59 1.34
C ILE A 194 -9.06 8.39 1.13
N VAL A 195 -8.46 7.23 0.94
CA VAL A 195 -9.15 5.96 0.73
C VAL A 195 -8.76 5.01 1.85
N ALA A 196 -9.69 4.49 2.64
CA ALA A 196 -9.40 3.53 3.69
C ALA A 196 -10.05 2.17 3.39
N ALA A 197 -9.32 1.09 3.71
CA ALA A 197 -9.77 -0.30 3.57
C ALA A 197 -9.54 -1.03 4.90
N GLY A 198 -10.52 -0.92 5.79
CA GLY A 198 -10.37 -1.39 7.17
C GLY A 198 -9.37 -0.56 8.00
N PRO A 199 -8.93 -1.06 9.16
CA PRO A 199 -8.10 -0.30 10.12
C PRO A 199 -6.60 -0.28 9.80
N ASP A 200 -6.17 -1.06 8.81
CA ASP A 200 -4.75 -1.35 8.53
C ASP A 200 -4.24 -0.73 7.23
N PHE A 201 -5.13 -0.11 6.44
CA PHE A 201 -4.79 0.45 5.14
C PHE A 201 -5.27 1.88 4.97
N ILE A 202 -4.39 2.74 4.46
CA ILE A 202 -4.69 4.11 4.04
C ILE A 202 -4.10 4.32 2.65
N GLY A 203 -4.93 4.81 1.75
CA GLY A 203 -4.64 5.19 0.39
C GLY A 203 -4.85 6.69 0.18
N VAL A 204 -4.17 7.23 -0.82
CA VAL A 204 -4.23 8.64 -1.19
C VAL A 204 -4.35 8.76 -2.71
N ILE A 205 -5.23 9.63 -3.20
CA ILE A 205 -5.29 10.04 -4.61
C ILE A 205 -5.09 11.55 -4.67
N MET A 206 -4.11 11.99 -5.44
CA MET A 206 -3.84 13.41 -5.64
C MET A 206 -4.90 14.01 -6.58
N PRO A 207 -5.42 15.21 -6.27
CA PRO A 207 -6.33 15.91 -7.17
C PRO A 207 -5.60 16.30 -8.45
N ARG A 208 -6.32 16.33 -9.57
CA ARG A 208 -5.83 16.92 -10.82
C ARG A 208 -6.42 18.30 -10.99
N ARG A 209 -5.62 19.26 -11.47
CA ARG A 209 -6.16 20.55 -11.90
C ARG A 209 -6.81 20.36 -13.28
N PRO A 210 -8.05 20.83 -13.50
CA PRO A 210 -8.72 20.75 -14.80
C PRO A 210 -7.90 21.33 -15.95
N THR A 211 -7.03 22.31 -15.68
CA THR A 211 -6.15 22.95 -16.67
C THR A 211 -4.96 22.09 -17.12
N ASP A 212 -4.61 21.04 -16.39
CA ASP A 212 -3.46 20.18 -16.71
C ASP A 212 -3.82 19.10 -17.74
N ASP A 213 -5.10 18.98 -18.11
CA ASP A 213 -5.56 17.95 -19.03
C ASP A 213 -5.50 18.42 -20.49
N ARG A 214 -4.37 18.10 -21.16
CA ARG A 214 -4.24 18.26 -22.62
C ARG A 214 -5.11 17.28 -23.42
N SER A 215 -5.83 16.36 -22.76
CA SER A 215 -6.55 15.28 -23.44
C SER A 215 -8.01 15.58 -23.80
N GLY A 216 -8.54 16.77 -23.46
CA GLY A 216 -9.89 17.19 -23.83
C GLY A 216 -11.02 16.32 -23.26
N ARG A 217 -10.71 15.43 -22.30
CA ARG A 217 -11.71 14.66 -21.56
C ARG A 217 -12.03 15.40 -20.28
N ASP A 218 -13.29 15.80 -20.12
CA ASP A 218 -13.79 16.29 -18.85
C ASP A 218 -13.56 15.22 -17.78
N LEU A 219 -12.78 15.56 -16.75
CA LEU A 219 -12.60 14.68 -15.61
C LEU A 219 -13.91 14.66 -14.82
N PRO A 220 -14.47 13.47 -14.54
CA PRO A 220 -15.72 13.37 -13.80
C PRO A 220 -15.57 14.02 -12.42
N GLY A 221 -16.61 14.75 -12.01
CA GLY A 221 -16.68 15.32 -10.67
C GLY A 221 -16.79 14.22 -9.61
N VAL A 222 -16.52 14.54 -8.35
CA VAL A 222 -16.56 13.54 -7.23
C VAL A 222 -17.88 12.74 -7.18
N PRO A 223 -19.07 13.33 -7.37
CA PRO A 223 -20.31 12.55 -7.38
C PRO A 223 -20.39 11.54 -8.52
N GLU A 224 -19.93 11.92 -9.73
CA GLU A 224 -19.87 11.04 -10.90
C GLU A 224 -18.81 9.95 -10.73
N PHE A 225 -17.67 10.32 -10.13
CA PHE A 225 -16.57 9.44 -9.75
C PHE A 225 -17.03 8.34 -8.78
N VAL A 226 -17.82 8.70 -7.76
CA VAL A 226 -18.36 7.74 -6.79
C VAL A 226 -19.51 6.92 -7.40
N ASN A 227 -20.39 7.53 -8.19
CA ASN A 227 -21.51 6.83 -8.83
C ASN A 227 -21.05 5.77 -9.84
N GLY A 228 -20.03 6.07 -10.65
CA GLY A 228 -19.42 5.09 -11.55
C GLY A 228 -18.87 3.87 -10.80
N TRP A 229 -18.43 4.07 -9.56
CA TRP A 229 -17.86 3.03 -8.72
C TRP A 229 -18.86 2.25 -7.90
N ALA A 230 -19.93 2.89 -7.37
CA ALA A 230 -21.05 2.20 -6.72
C ALA A 230 -21.69 1.15 -7.65
N ASN A 231 -21.65 1.40 -8.97
CA ASN A 231 -22.11 0.45 -9.99
C ASN A 231 -21.13 -0.71 -10.25
N THR A 232 -19.87 -0.61 -9.80
CA THR A 232 -18.80 -1.59 -10.09
C THR A 232 -18.39 -2.38 -8.85
N ILE A 233 -18.49 -1.80 -7.65
CA ILE A 233 -18.19 -2.41 -6.35
C ILE A 233 -19.33 -2.05 -5.37
N PRO A 234 -20.03 -3.04 -4.79
CA PRO A 234 -21.38 -2.85 -4.23
C PRO A 234 -21.45 -2.04 -2.93
N VAL A 235 -20.34 -1.53 -2.37
CA VAL A 235 -20.38 -0.71 -1.15
C VAL A 235 -19.27 0.32 -1.18
N VAL A 236 -19.61 1.58 -1.43
CA VAL A 236 -18.81 2.75 -1.05
C VAL A 236 -19.60 3.46 0.02
N THR A 237 -19.05 3.59 1.22
CA THR A 237 -19.70 4.31 2.31
C THR A 237 -18.98 5.63 2.49
N TYR A 238 -19.69 6.74 2.31
CA TYR A 238 -19.22 8.01 2.87
C TYR A 238 -19.24 7.87 4.38
N ALA A 239 -18.09 8.03 5.02
CA ALA A 239 -18.07 8.22 6.46
C ALA A 239 -18.54 9.66 6.72
N ALA A 240 -19.83 9.84 7.02
CA ALA A 240 -20.26 11.07 7.68
C ALA A 240 -19.47 11.20 9.00
N PRO A 241 -19.06 12.41 9.41
CA PRO A 241 -18.42 12.60 10.70
C PRO A 241 -19.36 12.07 11.80
N PRO A 242 -18.81 11.53 12.90
CA PRO A 242 -19.64 11.18 14.04
C PRO A 242 -20.42 12.43 14.45
N ALA A 243 -21.75 12.33 14.50
CA ALA A 243 -22.59 13.41 14.99
C ALA A 243 -22.02 13.88 16.33
N GLU A 244 -21.74 15.18 16.44
CA GLU A 244 -21.33 15.78 17.70
C GLU A 244 -22.35 15.38 18.77
N VAL A 245 -21.92 14.53 19.70
CA VAL A 245 -22.70 14.26 20.90
C VAL A 245 -22.60 15.54 21.71
N GLY A 246 -23.61 16.39 21.59
CA GLY A 246 -23.76 17.59 22.39
C GLY A 246 -23.60 17.23 23.87
N VAL A 247 -22.62 17.87 24.51
CA VAL A 247 -22.45 17.90 25.96
C VAL A 247 -23.37 18.95 26.54
#